data_AF-A0A1Q5MCH4-F1
#
_entry.id   AF-A0A1Q5MCH4-F1
#
_cell.length_a   1.000
_cell.length_b   1.000
_cell.length_c   1.000
_cell.angle_alpha   90.00
_cell.angle_beta   90.00
_cell.angle_gamma   90.00
#
_symmetry.space_group_name_H-M   'P 1'
#
loop_
_entity.id
_entity.type
_entity.pdbx_description
1 polymer ?
#
loop_
_entity_poly.entity_id
_entity_poly.type
_entity_poly.pdbx_seq_one_letter_code
_entity_poly.pdbx_strand_id
1 'polypeptide(L)'
;MSGMTTSEAAAQSLSIGEVAERTGLSVHALRFYEREGLLVGPVQRTSGGRRRYTPVDVEWLLICVKLRESGMPLADLKHFAELVRHGPGNEAERLHLLDTHRQRVDAQIQALEECRSVITWKVAVYAQHLARGAADGLWAPTT
;
A
#
# COMPACT_ATOMS: atom_id res chain seq x y z
N MET A 1 -3.54 -18.15 -32.21
CA MET A 1 -2.69 -17.23 -31.41
C MET A 1 -1.77 -18.08 -30.57
N SER A 2 -0.47 -17.99 -30.84
CA SER A 2 0.56 -18.92 -30.38
C SER A 2 0.60 -19.06 -28.86
N GLY A 3 0.58 -20.32 -28.40
CA GLY A 3 0.81 -20.67 -27.01
C GLY A 3 2.23 -20.30 -26.60
N MET A 4 2.33 -19.51 -25.53
CA MET A 4 3.58 -19.15 -24.90
C MET A 4 4.16 -20.39 -24.21
N THR A 5 5.38 -20.79 -24.58
CA THR A 5 6.03 -21.97 -24.00
C THR A 5 6.49 -21.68 -22.56
N THR A 6 6.41 -22.70 -21.69
CA THR A 6 6.80 -22.64 -20.27
C THR A 6 8.23 -22.10 -20.02
N SER A 7 9.09 -22.08 -21.04
CA SER A 7 10.48 -21.64 -20.95
C SER A 7 10.66 -20.10 -21.00
N GLU A 8 9.79 -19.35 -21.68
CA GLU A 8 9.88 -17.87 -21.71
C GLU A 8 9.27 -17.25 -20.44
N ALA A 9 8.24 -17.89 -19.88
CA ALA A 9 7.64 -17.49 -18.61
C ALA A 9 8.63 -17.63 -17.43
N ALA A 10 9.55 -18.61 -17.48
CA ALA A 10 10.59 -18.78 -16.48
C ALA A 10 11.63 -17.64 -16.53
N ALA A 11 11.94 -17.10 -17.72
CA ALA A 11 12.91 -16.02 -17.92
C ALA A 11 12.41 -14.65 -17.41
N GLN A 12 11.10 -14.49 -17.18
CA GLN A 12 10.50 -13.27 -16.63
C GLN A 12 10.04 -13.41 -15.16
N SER A 13 10.29 -14.56 -14.54
CA SER A 13 9.86 -14.83 -13.16
C SER A 13 10.88 -14.36 -12.13
N LEU A 14 10.41 -13.64 -11.12
CA LEU A 14 11.22 -12.99 -10.09
C LEU A 14 11.34 -13.85 -8.84
N SER A 15 12.48 -13.79 -8.18
CA SER A 15 12.68 -14.32 -6.84
C SER A 15 12.02 -13.44 -5.78
N ILE A 16 11.79 -14.01 -4.59
CA ILE A 16 11.23 -13.24 -3.45
C ILE A 16 12.10 -12.04 -3.05
N GLY A 17 13.41 -12.08 -3.30
CA GLY A 17 14.32 -10.97 -3.04
C GLY A 17 14.10 -9.81 -4.01
N GLU A 18 14.01 -10.12 -5.30
CA GLU A 18 13.74 -9.11 -6.34
C GLU A 18 12.35 -8.49 -6.18
N VAL A 19 11.36 -9.28 -5.78
CA VAL A 19 10.02 -8.75 -5.48
C VAL A 19 10.05 -7.86 -4.25
N ALA A 20 10.80 -8.24 -3.21
CA ALA A 20 10.96 -7.41 -2.01
C ALA A 20 11.56 -6.03 -2.35
N GLU A 21 12.60 -6.02 -3.17
CA GLU A 21 13.24 -4.78 -3.64
C GLU A 21 12.27 -3.91 -4.45
N ARG A 22 11.52 -4.50 -5.39
CA ARG A 22 10.60 -3.75 -6.26
C ARG A 22 9.35 -3.23 -5.55
N THR A 23 8.86 -3.96 -4.56
CA THR A 23 7.61 -3.62 -3.84
C THR A 23 7.87 -2.82 -2.56
N GLY A 24 9.11 -2.78 -2.08
CA GLY A 24 9.45 -2.24 -0.76
C GLY A 24 9.01 -3.13 0.40
N LEU A 25 8.38 -4.28 0.14
CA LEU A 25 8.00 -5.24 1.17
C LEU A 25 9.22 -6.03 1.64
N SER A 26 9.29 -6.31 2.94
CA SER A 26 10.25 -7.31 3.41
C SER A 26 9.89 -8.71 2.91
N VAL A 27 10.89 -9.59 2.80
CA VAL A 27 10.66 -11.01 2.50
C VAL A 27 9.67 -11.64 3.51
N HIS A 28 9.70 -11.20 4.76
CA HIS A 28 8.74 -11.65 5.77
C HIS A 28 7.32 -11.19 5.44
N ALA A 29 7.14 -9.93 5.03
CA ALA A 29 5.87 -9.38 4.62
C ALA A 29 5.31 -10.07 3.37
N LEU A 30 6.15 -10.37 2.36
CA LEU A 30 5.72 -11.16 1.19
C LEU A 30 5.20 -12.54 1.58
N ARG A 31 5.92 -13.25 2.47
CA ARG A 31 5.46 -14.54 2.99
C ARG A 31 4.17 -14.41 3.79
N PHE A 32 3.99 -13.30 4.50
CA PHE A 32 2.75 -13.01 5.22
C PHE A 32 1.60 -12.79 4.23
N TYR A 33 1.79 -11.99 3.18
CA TYR A 33 0.77 -11.74 2.15
C TYR A 33 0.35 -13.03 1.46
N GLU A 34 1.29 -13.93 1.15
CA GLU A 34 0.96 -15.26 0.65
C GLU A 34 0.08 -16.06 1.61
N ARG A 35 0.44 -16.12 2.90
CA ARG A 35 -0.32 -16.88 3.91
C ARG A 35 -1.73 -16.32 4.11
N GLU A 36 -1.87 -15.00 4.02
CA GLU A 36 -3.17 -14.33 4.12
C GLU A 36 -4.01 -14.45 2.84
N GLY A 37 -3.51 -15.12 1.80
CA GLY A 37 -4.23 -15.25 0.54
C GLY A 37 -4.38 -13.92 -0.19
N LEU A 38 -3.38 -13.06 -0.12
CA LEU A 38 -3.38 -11.76 -0.83
C LEU A 38 -2.85 -11.85 -2.25
N LEU A 39 -2.31 -12.99 -2.69
CA LEU A 39 -1.91 -13.15 -4.09
C LEU A 39 -3.08 -13.65 -4.94
N VAL A 40 -3.17 -13.13 -6.15
CA VAL A 40 -4.26 -13.43 -7.10
C VAL A 40 -3.94 -14.62 -8.01
N GLY A 41 -2.69 -15.08 -8.02
CA GLY A 41 -2.25 -16.30 -8.69
C GLY A 41 -1.53 -17.26 -7.74
N PRO A 42 -1.42 -18.55 -8.10
CA PRO A 42 -0.60 -19.50 -7.36
C PRO A 42 0.89 -19.13 -7.50
N VAL A 43 1.61 -19.07 -6.37
CA VAL A 43 3.07 -18.83 -6.38
C VAL A 43 3.78 -20.06 -6.91
N GLN A 44 4.41 -19.89 -8.07
CA GLN A 44 5.20 -20.96 -8.69
C GLN A 44 6.45 -21.24 -7.86
N ARG A 45 6.95 -22.47 -7.95
CA ARG A 45 8.21 -22.87 -7.31
C ARG A 45 9.13 -23.51 -8.33
N THR A 46 10.42 -23.23 -8.21
CA THR A 46 11.46 -23.97 -8.95
C THR A 46 11.54 -25.41 -8.46
N SER A 47 12.23 -26.27 -9.21
CA SER A 47 12.55 -27.65 -8.79
C SER A 47 13.26 -27.72 -7.43
N GLY A 48 14.07 -26.71 -7.10
CA GLY A 48 14.71 -26.55 -5.79
C GLY A 48 13.83 -25.92 -4.70
N GLY A 49 12.51 -25.80 -4.91
CA GLY A 49 11.54 -25.31 -3.93
C GLY A 49 11.54 -23.79 -3.71
N ARG A 50 12.26 -23.01 -4.53
CA ARG A 50 12.32 -21.54 -4.40
C ARG A 50 11.14 -20.88 -5.08
N ARG A 51 10.55 -19.87 -4.44
CA ARG A 51 9.41 -19.10 -4.97
C ARG A 51 9.77 -18.33 -6.23
N ARG A 52 8.79 -18.24 -7.13
CA ARG A 52 8.82 -17.48 -8.37
C ARG A 52 7.52 -16.71 -8.54
N TYR A 53 7.66 -15.42 -8.81
CA TYR A 53 6.56 -14.49 -9.01
C TYR A 53 6.61 -13.97 -10.43
N THR A 54 5.45 -13.77 -11.02
CA THR A 54 5.32 -13.14 -12.33
C THR A 54 5.37 -11.61 -12.19
N PRO A 55 5.61 -10.87 -13.29
CA PRO A 55 5.47 -9.42 -13.29
C PRO A 55 4.07 -8.95 -12.84
N VAL A 56 3.02 -9.69 -13.21
CA VAL A 56 1.63 -9.42 -12.80
C VAL A 56 1.46 -9.52 -11.28
N ASP A 57 2.11 -10.50 -10.63
CA ASP A 57 2.10 -10.60 -9.17
C ASP A 57 2.72 -9.37 -8.51
N VAL A 58 3.77 -8.80 -9.11
CA VAL A 58 4.43 -7.59 -8.60
C VAL A 58 3.53 -6.37 -8.74
N GLU A 59 2.90 -6.18 -9.90
CA GLU A 59 1.94 -5.08 -10.12
C GLU A 59 0.78 -5.16 -9.12
N TRP A 60 0.24 -6.35 -8.91
CA TRP A 60 -0.80 -6.60 -7.92
C TRP A 60 -0.35 -6.30 -6.49
N LEU A 61 0.86 -6.73 -6.13
CA LEU A 61 1.44 -6.44 -4.81
C LEU A 61 1.64 -4.94 -4.58
N LEU A 62 2.06 -4.18 -5.59
CA LEU A 62 2.18 -2.72 -5.49
C LEU A 62 0.83 -2.05 -5.20
N ILE A 63 -0.26 -2.52 -5.81
CA ILE A 63 -1.62 -2.07 -5.50
C ILE A 63 -1.95 -2.38 -4.04
N CYS A 64 -1.72 -3.63 -3.60
CA CYS A 64 -1.97 -4.04 -2.22
C CYS A 64 -1.20 -3.19 -1.20
N VAL A 65 0.06 -2.87 -1.48
CA VAL A 65 0.88 -1.99 -0.65
C VAL A 65 0.23 -0.62 -0.53
N LYS A 66 -0.15 0.01 -1.65
CA LYS A 66 -0.78 1.35 -1.62
C LYS A 66 -2.13 1.37 -0.91
N LEU A 67 -2.93 0.31 -1.07
CA LEU A 67 -4.19 0.17 -0.34
C LEU A 67 -3.94 0.04 1.17
N ARG A 68 -2.93 -0.74 1.61
CA ARG A 68 -2.57 -0.85 3.04
C ARG A 68 -2.00 0.44 3.61
N GLU A 69 -1.12 1.12 2.87
CA GLU A 69 -0.51 2.39 3.27
C GLU A 69 -1.56 3.49 3.45
N SER A 70 -2.60 3.49 2.60
CA SER A 70 -3.75 4.40 2.72
C SER A 70 -4.78 3.96 3.78
N GLY A 71 -4.45 2.97 4.61
CA GLY A 71 -5.26 2.56 5.75
C GLY A 71 -6.37 1.55 5.44
N MET A 72 -6.40 0.93 4.26
CA MET A 72 -7.38 -0.13 3.97
C MET A 72 -7.21 -1.28 4.96
N PRO A 73 -8.24 -1.69 5.72
CA PRO A 73 -8.17 -2.85 6.61
C PRO A 73 -7.72 -4.12 5.88
N LEU A 74 -6.98 -4.99 6.57
CA LEU A 74 -6.53 -6.25 5.97
C LEU A 74 -7.70 -7.12 5.52
N ALA A 75 -8.84 -7.09 6.23
CA ALA A 75 -10.04 -7.81 5.86
C ALA A 75 -10.59 -7.36 4.49
N ASP A 76 -10.75 -6.05 4.28
CA ASP A 76 -11.19 -5.46 3.01
C ASP A 76 -10.22 -5.83 1.87
N LEU A 77 -8.90 -5.79 2.14
CA LEU A 77 -7.91 -6.16 1.14
C LEU A 77 -7.97 -7.65 0.76
N LYS A 78 -8.19 -8.53 1.75
CA LYS A 78 -8.39 -9.97 1.49
C LYS A 78 -9.63 -10.23 0.66
N HIS A 79 -10.72 -9.53 0.96
CA HIS A 79 -11.95 -9.60 0.17
C HIS A 79 -11.73 -9.08 -1.25
N PHE A 80 -11.01 -7.97 -1.43
CA PHE A 80 -10.66 -7.48 -2.77
C PHE A 80 -9.81 -8.50 -3.55
N ALA A 81 -8.81 -9.12 -2.91
CA ALA A 81 -8.00 -10.17 -3.53
C ALA A 81 -8.82 -11.40 -3.94
N GLU A 82 -9.81 -11.78 -3.12
CA GLU A 82 -10.76 -12.85 -3.44
C GLU A 82 -11.63 -12.52 -4.65
N LEU A 83 -12.20 -11.31 -4.71
CA LEU A 83 -12.99 -10.86 -5.86
C LEU A 83 -12.17 -10.89 -7.15
N VAL A 84 -10.91 -10.45 -7.09
CA VAL A 84 -9.98 -10.49 -8.25
C VAL A 84 -9.70 -11.93 -8.69
N ARG A 85 -9.48 -12.86 -7.74
CA ARG A 85 -9.31 -14.28 -8.05
C ARG A 85 -10.53 -14.94 -8.68
N HIS A 86 -11.75 -14.53 -8.31
CA HIS A 86 -12.97 -15.05 -8.90
C HIS A 86 -13.17 -14.68 -10.37
N GLY A 87 -12.35 -13.76 -10.91
CA GLY A 87 -12.40 -13.39 -12.31
C GLY A 87 -13.59 -12.46 -12.63
N PRO A 88 -13.95 -12.33 -13.92
CA PRO A 88 -14.97 -11.39 -14.36
C PRO A 88 -16.37 -11.68 -13.81
N GLY A 89 -17.23 -10.65 -13.75
CA GLY A 89 -18.64 -10.75 -13.34
C GLY A 89 -18.94 -10.22 -11.93
N ASN A 90 -17.94 -9.72 -11.21
CA ASN A 90 -18.09 -9.08 -9.89
C ASN A 90 -17.53 -7.64 -9.86
N GLU A 91 -17.45 -6.98 -11.03
CA GLU A 91 -16.87 -5.65 -11.18
C GLU A 91 -17.61 -4.58 -10.35
N ALA A 92 -18.93 -4.69 -10.21
CA ALA A 92 -19.72 -3.78 -9.38
C ALA A 92 -19.33 -3.85 -7.90
N GLU A 93 -19.04 -5.04 -7.38
CA GLU A 93 -18.61 -5.25 -6.00
C GLU A 93 -17.19 -4.73 -5.77
N ARG A 94 -16.27 -5.00 -6.71
CA ARG A 94 -14.91 -4.42 -6.69
C ARG A 94 -14.95 -2.89 -6.70
N LEU A 95 -15.79 -2.31 -7.56
CA LEU A 95 -15.95 -0.86 -7.66
C LEU A 95 -16.49 -0.30 -6.33
N HIS A 96 -17.52 -0.93 -5.76
CA HIS A 96 -18.10 -0.48 -4.49
C HIS A 96 -17.08 -0.51 -3.34
N LEU A 97 -16.29 -1.58 -3.24
CA LEU A 97 -15.22 -1.70 -2.24
C LEU A 97 -14.18 -0.59 -2.38
N LEU A 98 -13.68 -0.38 -3.60
CA LEU A 98 -12.66 0.63 -3.87
C LEU A 98 -13.19 2.05 -3.70
N ASP A 99 -14.43 2.34 -4.10
CA ASP A 99 -15.03 3.66 -3.91
C ASP A 99 -15.27 3.95 -2.42
N THR A 100 -15.70 2.95 -1.65
CA THR A 100 -15.82 3.07 -0.19
C THR A 100 -14.46 3.36 0.47
N HIS A 101 -13.38 2.73 -0.01
CA HIS A 101 -12.04 3.06 0.47
C HIS A 101 -11.58 4.45 0.02
N ARG A 102 -11.86 4.84 -1.22
CA ARG A 102 -11.55 6.19 -1.74
C ARG A 102 -12.19 7.27 -0.87
N GLN A 103 -13.48 7.12 -0.52
CA GLN A 103 -14.17 8.07 0.37
C GLN A 103 -13.52 8.17 1.76
N ARG A 104 -13.03 7.05 2.31
CA ARG A 104 -12.28 7.06 3.59
C ARG A 104 -10.95 7.80 3.46
N VAL A 105 -10.24 7.62 2.36
CA VAL A 105 -8.97 8.32 2.07
C VAL A 105 -9.21 9.82 1.89
N ASP A 106 -10.25 10.21 1.15
CA ASP A 106 -10.62 11.62 0.93
C ASP A 106 -10.91 12.32 2.28
N ALA A 107 -11.63 11.66 3.18
CA ALA A 107 -11.88 12.17 4.52
C ALA A 107 -10.60 12.31 5.38
N GLN A 108 -9.66 11.36 5.26
CA GLN A 108 -8.36 11.45 5.93
C GLN A 108 -7.52 12.62 5.40
N ILE A 109 -7.52 12.84 4.08
CA ILE A 109 -6.84 13.97 3.45
C ILE A 109 -7.38 15.28 4.01
N GLN A 110 -8.70 15.46 4.02
CA GLN A 110 -9.32 16.67 4.56
C GLN A 110 -8.92 16.92 6.03
N ALA A 111 -8.98 15.88 6.88
CA ALA A 111 -8.58 16.01 8.28
C ALA A 111 -7.08 16.38 8.44
N LEU A 112 -6.20 15.85 7.58
CA LEU A 112 -4.79 16.19 7.57
C LEU A 112 -4.54 17.63 7.10
N GLU A 113 -5.32 18.13 6.15
CA GLU A 113 -5.26 19.53 5.69
C GLU A 113 -5.68 20.51 6.79
N GLU A 114 -6.73 20.18 7.55
CA GLU A 114 -7.17 20.94 8.73
C GLU A 114 -6.05 20.97 9.79
N CYS A 115 -5.47 19.81 10.12
CA CYS A 115 -4.32 19.71 11.02
C CYS A 115 -3.14 20.55 10.54
N ARG A 116 -2.80 20.45 9.25
CA ARG A 116 -1.70 21.21 8.63
C ARG A 116 -1.92 22.70 8.74
N SER A 117 -3.15 23.18 8.63
CA SER A 117 -3.48 24.61 8.76
C SER A 117 -3.16 25.13 10.17
N VAL A 118 -3.52 24.37 11.20
CA VAL A 118 -3.18 24.70 12.60
C VAL A 118 -1.66 24.71 12.84
N ILE A 119 -0.96 23.69 12.34
CA ILE A 119 0.49 23.58 12.45
C ILE A 119 1.17 24.78 11.75
N THR A 120 0.70 25.12 10.55
CA THR A 120 1.25 26.24 9.76
C THR A 120 1.08 27.57 10.49
N TRP A 121 -0.10 27.81 11.06
CA TRP A 121 -0.35 29.01 11.88
C TRP A 121 0.60 29.07 13.08
N LYS A 122 0.74 27.96 13.82
CA LYS A 122 1.67 27.90 14.97
C LYS A 122 3.10 28.20 14.57
N VAL A 123 3.59 27.59 13.48
CA VAL A 123 4.94 27.84 12.95
C VAL A 123 5.13 29.34 12.66
N ALA A 124 4.15 29.99 12.03
CA ALA A 124 4.22 31.41 11.74
C ALA A 124 4.27 32.28 13.01
N VAL A 125 3.48 31.94 14.03
CA VAL A 125 3.51 32.61 15.34
C VAL A 125 4.92 32.54 15.95
N TYR A 126 5.48 31.34 16.08
CA TYR A 126 6.82 31.16 16.65
C TYR A 126 7.90 31.87 15.83
N ALA A 127 7.85 31.81 14.51
CA ALA A 127 8.80 32.51 13.63
C ALA A 127 8.78 34.02 13.86
N GLN A 128 7.59 34.63 14.03
CA GLN A 128 7.47 36.05 14.34
C GLN A 128 8.01 36.41 15.73
N HIS A 129 7.74 35.58 16.75
CA HIS A 129 8.29 35.81 18.10
C HIS A 129 9.81 35.79 18.12
N LEU A 130 10.42 34.80 17.45
CA LEU A 130 11.86 34.70 17.31
C LEU A 130 12.44 35.91 16.58
N ALA A 131 11.81 36.35 15.47
CA ALA A 131 12.26 37.52 14.72
C ALA A 131 12.20 38.83 15.52
N ARG A 132 11.28 38.93 16.49
CA ARG A 132 11.13 40.10 17.37
C ARG A 132 12.01 40.04 18.63
N GLY A 133 12.77 38.97 18.84
CA GLY A 133 13.57 38.75 20.06
C GLY A 133 12.73 38.49 21.32
N ALA A 134 11.42 38.24 21.16
CA ALA A 134 10.47 38.05 22.26
C ALA A 134 10.25 36.55 22.54
N ALA A 135 11.34 35.82 22.73
CA ALA A 135 11.32 34.37 22.93
C ALA A 135 11.16 33.94 24.39
N ASP A 136 11.29 34.86 25.35
CA ASP A 136 11.05 34.56 26.76
C ASP A 136 9.58 34.18 26.99
N GLY A 137 9.36 33.02 27.62
CA GLY A 137 8.03 32.54 27.99
C GLY A 137 7.24 31.83 26.89
N LEU A 138 7.85 31.52 25.73
CA LEU A 138 7.19 30.70 24.71
C LEU A 138 6.83 29.33 25.30
N TRP A 139 5.52 29.09 25.45
CA TRP A 139 4.91 27.90 26.05
C TRP A 139 4.99 27.76 27.58
N ALA A 140 5.31 28.80 28.36
CA ALA A 140 5.19 28.68 29.82
C ALA A 140 3.69 28.57 30.20
N PRO A 141 3.18 27.39 30.65
CA PRO A 141 1.88 27.36 31.29
C PRO A 141 2.07 28.16 32.57
N THR A 142 1.36 29.28 32.70
CA THR A 142 1.42 30.10 33.91
C THR A 142 0.94 29.23 35.07
N THR A 143 1.83 28.92 36.02
CA THR A 143 1.49 28.30 37.31
C THR A 143 0.57 29.18 38.12
#